data_AF-A0A093Y6K9-F1
#
_entry.id   AF-A0A093Y6K9-F1
#
_cell.length_a   1.000
_cell.length_b   1.000
_cell.length_c   1.000
_cell.angle_alpha   90.00
_cell.angle_beta   90.00
_cell.angle_gamma   90.00
#
_symmetry.space_group_name_H-M   'P 1'
#
loop_
_entity.id
_entity.type
_entity.pdbx_description
1 polymer ?
#
loop_
_entity_poly.entity_id
_entity_poly.type
_entity_poly.pdbx_seq_one_letter_code
_entity_poly.pdbx_strand_id
1 'polypeptide(L)'
;MDVSTYDPCLLHCSDSKQGFGIIGMQTDDTLIVANDTFAAREEEEIRRAKILCKPREQLTTDNPLKFNGAVVTETAQGITLTQKRTCSHIRPVQDQAADTTNSRGKVRKDATPQEQYIAQRALGAYIASMSQPEASFDLSYAAQATDPQKDDIKALNKRLQWQIDNPERGLRFVELDVQTLRLIAFVDASFANNKDYSSQLGYVIVLADEANNANILHWSSTKCKRITRSVLGSETYALANGFDAAAAIKSTLTQLLHLTEPLPLIVCTDSKSLYECLVKLGTTHEKRLMIDLMCLRQSYERQEITEVRWIDGNSNPADAMTKSKPCHALQELIDTNKLRINVDGWVERSVTTRSPEPKAVRFATLLESPKQ
;
A
#
# COMPACT_ATOMS: atom_id res chain seq x y z
N MET A 1 -14.84 -0.12 22.57
CA MET A 1 -14.04 -0.19 21.33
C MET A 1 -14.41 1.00 20.51
N ASP A 2 -13.40 1.74 20.07
CA ASP A 2 -13.56 2.89 19.19
C ASP A 2 -13.13 2.52 17.78
N VAL A 3 -13.73 3.19 16.82
CA VAL A 3 -13.47 2.98 15.40
C VAL A 3 -12.19 3.72 15.00
N SER A 4 -11.39 3.13 14.12
CA SER A 4 -10.25 3.82 13.53
C SER A 4 -10.68 5.01 12.67
N THR A 5 -9.77 5.95 12.45
CA THR A 5 -10.08 7.22 11.76
C THR A 5 -10.60 7.01 10.33
N TYR A 6 -10.05 6.05 9.58
CA TYR A 6 -10.31 5.89 8.13
C TYR A 6 -10.92 4.54 7.75
N ASP A 7 -11.02 3.58 8.68
CA ASP A 7 -11.61 2.28 8.42
C ASP A 7 -12.64 1.92 9.51
N PRO A 8 -13.95 1.87 9.17
CA PRO A 8 -14.99 1.50 10.11
C PRO A 8 -14.94 0.05 10.58
N CYS A 9 -14.18 -0.79 9.88
CA CYS A 9 -14.01 -2.21 10.20
C CYS A 9 -12.77 -2.49 11.05
N LEU A 10 -11.98 -1.45 11.39
CA LEU A 10 -10.83 -1.56 12.27
C LEU A 10 -11.12 -0.87 13.59
N LEU A 11 -11.17 -1.66 14.66
CA LEU A 11 -11.56 -1.24 16.00
C LEU A 11 -10.36 -1.34 16.96
N HIS A 12 -10.32 -0.46 17.96
CA HIS A 12 -9.28 -0.48 19.00
C HIS A 12 -9.82 -0.11 20.39
N CYS A 13 -9.11 -0.58 21.41
CA CYS A 13 -9.41 -0.28 22.81
C CYS A 13 -8.66 0.98 23.27
N SER A 14 -9.37 2.09 23.40
CA SER A 14 -8.82 3.38 23.84
C SER A 14 -8.64 3.48 25.36
N ASP A 15 -9.40 2.71 26.15
CA ASP A 15 -9.30 2.70 27.61
C ASP A 15 -8.22 1.71 28.05
N SER A 16 -7.08 2.24 28.51
CA SER A 16 -5.96 1.40 29.00
C SER A 16 -6.32 0.52 30.18
N LYS A 17 -7.36 0.86 30.97
CA LYS A 17 -7.86 0.02 32.08
C LYS A 17 -8.53 -1.26 31.58
N GLN A 18 -8.96 -1.26 30.32
CA GLN A 18 -9.67 -2.37 29.67
C GLN A 18 -8.71 -3.32 28.93
N GLY A 19 -7.40 -3.06 28.98
CA GLY A 19 -6.39 -3.81 28.24
C GLY A 19 -6.10 -3.22 26.87
N PHE A 20 -5.24 -3.91 26.11
CA PHE A 20 -4.90 -3.56 24.73
C PHE A 20 -5.60 -4.54 23.80
N GLY A 21 -6.29 -4.01 22.79
CA GLY A 21 -7.02 -4.81 21.82
C GLY A 21 -7.21 -4.03 20.51
N ILE A 22 -6.88 -4.68 19.40
CA ILE A 22 -7.16 -4.22 18.04
C ILE A 22 -7.91 -5.35 17.33
N ILE A 23 -9.04 -5.04 16.71
CA ILE A 23 -9.87 -5.99 15.97
C ILE A 23 -10.04 -5.48 14.54
N GLY A 24 -9.56 -6.26 13.58
CA GLY A 24 -9.91 -6.09 12.17
C GLY A 24 -11.08 -6.99 11.81
N MET A 25 -12.10 -6.42 11.19
CA MET A 25 -13.27 -7.14 10.70
C MET A 25 -13.25 -7.19 9.17
N GLN A 26 -13.52 -8.35 8.60
CA GLN A 26 -13.73 -8.48 7.16
C GLN A 26 -14.84 -9.49 6.90
N THR A 27 -15.97 -9.00 6.39
CA THR A 27 -17.20 -9.79 6.18
C THR A 27 -17.61 -10.55 7.43
N ASP A 28 -17.44 -11.87 7.44
CA ASP A 28 -17.77 -12.81 8.50
C ASP A 28 -16.56 -13.23 9.36
N ASP A 29 -15.35 -12.84 8.96
CA ASP A 29 -14.11 -13.16 9.66
C ASP A 29 -13.61 -11.97 10.50
N THR A 30 -13.01 -12.27 11.64
CA THR A 30 -12.31 -11.29 12.48
C THR A 30 -10.88 -11.72 12.74
N LEU A 31 -9.97 -10.75 12.83
CA LEU A 31 -8.59 -10.94 13.26
C LEU A 31 -8.33 -10.00 14.44
N ILE A 32 -7.80 -10.54 15.53
CA ILE A 32 -7.59 -9.79 16.77
C ILE A 32 -6.11 -9.84 17.19
N VAL A 33 -5.62 -8.69 17.66
CA VAL A 33 -4.39 -8.58 18.45
C VAL A 33 -4.78 -8.04 19.81
N ALA A 34 -4.59 -8.81 20.87
CA ALA A 34 -5.01 -8.41 22.21
C ALA A 34 -4.11 -8.99 23.29
N ASN A 35 -4.05 -8.30 24.43
CA ASN A 35 -3.52 -8.88 25.67
C ASN A 35 -4.57 -9.72 26.40
N ASP A 36 -4.15 -10.54 27.36
CA ASP A 36 -5.03 -11.47 28.08
C ASP A 36 -6.22 -10.77 28.75
N THR A 37 -5.99 -9.59 29.32
CA THR A 37 -7.03 -8.78 29.96
C THR A 37 -8.15 -8.43 28.98
N PHE A 38 -7.81 -7.93 27.80
CA PHE A 38 -8.79 -7.57 26.78
C PHE A 38 -9.46 -8.82 26.21
N ALA A 39 -8.67 -9.86 25.89
CA ALA A 39 -9.13 -11.10 25.30
C ALA A 39 -10.18 -11.82 26.18
N ALA A 40 -9.95 -11.90 27.50
CA ALA A 40 -10.91 -12.51 28.42
C ALA A 40 -12.22 -11.73 28.50
N ARG A 41 -12.13 -10.39 28.48
CA ARG A 41 -13.31 -9.52 28.53
C ARG A 41 -14.13 -9.57 27.25
N GLU A 42 -13.47 -9.53 26.09
CA GLU A 42 -14.14 -9.68 24.80
C GLU A 42 -14.97 -10.96 24.77
N GLU A 43 -14.39 -12.08 25.18
CA GLU A 43 -15.04 -13.39 25.19
C GLU A 43 -16.27 -13.42 26.13
N GLU A 44 -16.17 -12.81 27.31
CA GLU A 44 -17.31 -12.68 28.23
C GLU A 44 -18.44 -11.81 27.64
N GLU A 45 -18.12 -10.70 26.97
CA GLU A 45 -19.12 -9.84 26.35
C GLU A 45 -19.78 -10.50 25.13
N ILE A 46 -19.02 -11.24 24.30
CA ILE A 46 -19.56 -12.07 23.21
C ILE A 46 -20.57 -13.10 23.76
N ARG A 47 -20.20 -13.78 24.84
CA ARG A 47 -21.05 -14.77 25.52
C ARG A 47 -22.32 -14.13 26.09
N ARG A 48 -22.20 -12.98 26.75
CA ARG A 48 -23.34 -12.22 27.29
C ARG A 48 -24.28 -11.75 26.18
N ALA A 49 -23.73 -11.25 25.08
CA ALA A 49 -24.47 -10.78 23.92
C ALA A 49 -25.07 -11.93 23.08
N LYS A 50 -24.69 -13.19 23.35
CA LYS A 50 -25.10 -14.39 22.61
C LYS A 50 -24.78 -14.28 21.11
N ILE A 51 -23.62 -13.68 20.79
CA ILE A 51 -23.13 -13.61 19.41
C ILE A 51 -22.68 -15.00 19.00
N LEU A 52 -23.17 -15.48 17.85
CA LEU A 52 -22.75 -16.75 17.27
C LEU A 52 -21.38 -16.56 16.60
N CYS A 53 -20.32 -17.06 17.22
CA CYS A 53 -18.98 -17.08 16.66
C CYS A 53 -18.29 -18.43 16.91
N LYS A 54 -17.24 -18.71 16.14
CA LYS A 54 -16.35 -19.85 16.41
C LYS A 54 -15.52 -19.55 17.66
N PRO A 55 -15.00 -20.58 18.36
CA PRO A 55 -13.99 -20.38 19.40
C PRO A 55 -12.80 -19.59 18.85
N ARG A 56 -12.22 -18.72 19.68
CA ARG A 56 -11.03 -17.96 19.31
C ARG A 56 -9.86 -18.92 19.12
N GLU A 57 -9.25 -18.89 17.94
CA GLU A 57 -7.98 -19.56 17.66
C GLU A 57 -6.82 -18.62 18.01
N GLN A 58 -5.74 -19.17 18.58
CA GLN A 58 -4.55 -18.42 18.95
C GLN A 58 -3.40 -18.77 18.01
N LEU A 59 -2.73 -17.75 17.45
CA LEU A 59 -1.50 -17.94 16.71
C LEU A 59 -0.41 -18.43 17.68
N THR A 60 0.20 -19.54 17.34
CA THR A 60 1.41 -20.05 18.01
C THR A 60 2.34 -20.62 16.94
N THR A 61 3.58 -20.97 17.30
CA THR A 61 4.54 -21.63 16.41
C THR A 61 4.01 -22.93 15.80
N ASP A 62 3.13 -23.65 16.51
CA ASP A 62 2.55 -24.91 16.06
C ASP A 62 1.13 -24.77 15.50
N ASN A 63 0.51 -23.59 15.65
CA ASN A 63 -0.87 -23.32 15.22
C ASN A 63 -0.95 -22.07 14.33
N PRO A 64 -0.77 -22.20 13.00
CA PRO A 64 -0.96 -21.10 12.07
C PRO A 64 -2.44 -20.75 11.89
N LEU A 65 -2.72 -19.45 11.74
CA LEU A 65 -4.09 -18.94 11.54
C LEU A 65 -4.42 -18.81 10.06
N LYS A 66 -5.70 -18.99 9.71
CA LYS A 66 -6.24 -18.72 8.37
C LYS A 66 -7.13 -17.50 8.43
N PHE A 67 -6.87 -16.52 7.58
CA PHE A 67 -7.69 -15.31 7.47
C PHE A 67 -7.79 -14.89 6.01
N ASN A 68 -9.02 -14.85 5.46
CA ASN A 68 -9.27 -14.45 4.07
C ASN A 68 -8.29 -15.09 3.06
N GLY A 69 -8.21 -16.43 3.08
CA GLY A 69 -7.37 -17.21 2.16
C GLY A 69 -5.85 -17.10 2.38
N ALA A 70 -5.40 -16.20 3.27
CA ALA A 70 -4.02 -16.13 3.73
C ALA A 70 -3.79 -17.04 4.94
N VAL A 71 -2.54 -17.47 5.09
CA VAL A 71 -2.06 -18.25 6.24
C VAL A 71 -1.04 -17.39 6.97
N VAL A 72 -1.35 -17.08 8.23
CA VAL A 72 -0.49 -16.35 9.16
C VAL A 72 0.27 -17.37 9.99
N THR A 73 1.60 -17.33 9.96
CA THR A 73 2.44 -18.29 10.69
C THR A 73 3.49 -17.54 11.50
N GLU A 74 3.62 -17.87 12.78
CA GLU A 74 4.69 -17.37 13.64
C GLU A 74 5.97 -18.19 13.41
N THR A 75 7.10 -17.49 13.27
CA THR A 75 8.41 -18.10 13.07
C THR A 75 9.43 -17.42 13.98
N ALA A 76 10.62 -18.02 14.13
CA ALA A 76 11.73 -17.41 14.86
C ALA A 76 12.19 -16.05 14.28
N GLN A 77 11.79 -15.73 13.04
CA GLN A 77 12.15 -14.50 12.32
C GLN A 77 11.00 -13.48 12.31
N GLY A 78 9.88 -13.77 12.98
CA GLY A 78 8.67 -12.93 12.97
C GLY A 78 7.46 -13.64 12.36
N ILE A 79 6.45 -12.86 11.99
CA ILE A 79 5.17 -13.36 11.47
C ILE A 79 5.24 -13.40 9.95
N THR A 80 4.78 -14.49 9.32
CA THR A 80 4.71 -14.63 7.86
C THR A 80 3.26 -14.69 7.39
N LEU A 81 3.01 -14.17 6.19
CA LEU A 81 1.72 -14.18 5.53
C LEU A 81 1.86 -14.70 4.09
N THR A 82 1.29 -15.87 3.81
CA THR A 82 1.35 -16.52 2.49
C THR A 82 -0.02 -16.98 2.01
N GLN A 83 -0.16 -17.27 0.72
CA GLN A 83 -1.41 -17.73 0.11
C GLN A 83 -1.24 -19.03 -0.70
N LYS A 84 -0.41 -19.95 -0.22
CA LYS A 84 -0.07 -21.24 -0.88
C LYS A 84 -1.28 -21.99 -1.45
N ARG A 85 -2.36 -22.10 -0.67
CA ARG A 85 -3.60 -22.75 -1.11
C ARG A 85 -4.27 -22.01 -2.27
N THR A 86 -4.28 -20.70 -2.25
CA THR A 86 -4.90 -19.89 -3.30
C THR A 86 -4.08 -19.97 -4.59
N CYS A 87 -2.75 -19.97 -4.49
CA CYS A 87 -1.85 -20.19 -5.63
C CYS A 87 -2.12 -21.54 -6.33
N SER A 88 -2.45 -22.60 -5.58
CA SER A 88 -2.76 -23.91 -6.17
C SER A 88 -4.05 -23.96 -6.99
N HIS A 89 -4.89 -22.92 -6.93
CA HIS A 89 -6.07 -22.76 -7.77
C HIS A 89 -5.78 -22.07 -9.11
N ILE A 90 -4.60 -21.47 -9.28
CA ILE A 90 -4.22 -20.80 -10.53
C ILE A 90 -4.09 -21.84 -11.64
N ARG A 91 -4.63 -21.52 -12.81
CA ARG A 91 -4.46 -22.30 -14.05
C ARG A 91 -4.06 -21.33 -15.16
N PRO A 92 -3.07 -21.68 -16.00
CA PRO A 92 -2.80 -20.90 -17.21
C PRO A 92 -4.05 -20.84 -18.09
N VAL A 93 -4.28 -19.66 -18.66
CA VAL A 93 -5.34 -19.42 -19.64
C VAL A 93 -5.01 -20.19 -20.92
N GLN A 94 -6.00 -20.93 -21.44
CA GLN A 94 -5.85 -21.72 -22.66
C GLN A 94 -6.37 -20.97 -23.89
N ASP A 95 -5.84 -21.31 -25.06
CA ASP A 95 -6.28 -20.75 -26.35
C ASP A 95 -7.64 -21.29 -26.83
N GLN A 96 -8.19 -22.29 -26.13
CA GLN A 96 -9.45 -22.95 -26.45
C GLN A 96 -10.39 -22.91 -25.23
N ALA A 97 -11.68 -23.16 -25.49
CA ALA A 97 -12.66 -23.29 -24.41
C ALA A 97 -12.28 -24.46 -23.49
N ALA A 98 -12.35 -24.24 -22.18
CA ALA A 98 -12.00 -25.23 -21.18
C ALA A 98 -12.81 -25.06 -19.91
N ASP A 99 -12.98 -26.15 -19.16
CA ASP A 99 -13.62 -26.10 -17.86
C ASP A 99 -12.78 -25.30 -16.87
N THR A 100 -13.44 -24.43 -16.10
CA THR A 100 -12.81 -23.64 -15.04
C THR A 100 -13.43 -23.97 -13.70
N THR A 101 -12.64 -23.98 -12.64
CA THR A 101 -13.12 -24.25 -11.28
C THR A 101 -12.85 -23.04 -10.40
N ASN A 102 -13.87 -22.55 -9.69
CA ASN A 102 -13.68 -21.45 -8.76
C ASN A 102 -13.11 -21.94 -7.41
N SER A 103 -12.78 -21.00 -6.52
CA SER A 103 -12.24 -21.30 -5.18
C SER A 103 -13.19 -22.13 -4.28
N ARG A 104 -14.48 -22.21 -4.62
CA ARG A 104 -15.50 -23.03 -3.94
C ARG A 104 -15.69 -24.41 -4.57
N GLY A 105 -14.88 -24.78 -5.56
CA GLY A 105 -14.97 -26.07 -6.26
C GLY A 105 -16.11 -26.15 -7.28
N LYS A 106 -16.81 -25.06 -7.59
CA LYS A 106 -17.85 -25.05 -8.62
C LYS A 106 -17.20 -24.98 -10.00
N VAL A 107 -17.52 -25.97 -10.84
CA VAL A 107 -17.05 -26.05 -12.22
C VAL A 107 -17.97 -25.24 -13.13
N ARG A 108 -17.39 -24.36 -13.93
CA ARG A 108 -18.01 -23.73 -15.09
C ARG A 108 -17.47 -24.43 -16.34
N LYS A 109 -18.36 -25.05 -17.10
CA LYS A 109 -18.01 -25.77 -18.32
C LYS A 109 -17.76 -24.82 -19.48
N ASP A 110 -16.87 -25.22 -20.39
CA ASP A 110 -16.65 -24.59 -21.70
C ASP A 110 -16.40 -23.07 -21.61
N ALA A 111 -15.65 -22.61 -20.61
CA ALA A 111 -15.35 -21.20 -20.46
C ALA A 111 -14.45 -20.72 -21.60
N THR A 112 -14.81 -19.62 -22.24
CA THR A 112 -14.03 -19.07 -23.36
C THR A 112 -12.65 -18.59 -22.88
N PRO A 113 -11.64 -18.44 -23.77
CA PRO A 113 -10.34 -17.87 -23.40
C PRO A 113 -10.44 -16.52 -22.69
N GLN A 114 -11.38 -15.66 -23.09
CA GLN A 114 -11.65 -14.38 -22.43
C GLN A 114 -12.19 -14.56 -21.00
N GLU A 115 -13.10 -15.51 -20.79
CA GLU A 115 -13.64 -15.81 -19.46
C GLU A 115 -12.58 -16.42 -18.53
N GLN A 116 -11.76 -17.32 -19.07
CA GLN A 116 -10.58 -17.85 -18.38
C GLN A 116 -9.62 -16.72 -17.99
N TYR A 117 -9.32 -15.81 -18.92
CA TYR A 117 -8.46 -14.66 -18.69
C TYR A 117 -8.95 -13.80 -17.54
N ILE A 118 -10.23 -13.41 -17.55
CA ILE A 118 -10.82 -12.58 -16.50
C ILE A 118 -10.76 -13.27 -15.14
N ALA A 119 -11.09 -14.57 -15.09
CA ALA A 119 -11.11 -15.34 -13.85
C ALA A 119 -9.70 -15.51 -13.25
N GLN A 120 -8.73 -15.92 -14.07
CA GLN A 120 -7.36 -16.18 -13.61
C GLN A 120 -6.61 -14.89 -13.28
N ARG A 121 -6.84 -13.81 -14.03
CA ARG A 121 -6.35 -12.48 -13.69
C ARG A 121 -6.89 -12.01 -12.34
N ALA A 122 -8.19 -12.17 -12.08
CA ALA A 122 -8.78 -11.78 -10.81
C ALA A 122 -8.21 -12.59 -9.62
N LEU A 123 -8.02 -13.90 -9.82
CA LEU A 123 -7.40 -14.77 -8.82
C LEU A 123 -5.94 -14.38 -8.54
N GLY A 124 -5.14 -14.16 -9.59
CA GLY A 124 -3.77 -13.68 -9.46
C GLY A 124 -3.70 -12.33 -8.75
N ALA A 125 -4.59 -11.40 -9.12
CA ALA A 125 -4.69 -10.05 -8.52
C ALA A 125 -4.99 -10.11 -7.03
N TYR A 126 -5.87 -11.02 -6.60
CA TYR A 126 -6.17 -11.22 -5.19
C TYR A 126 -4.96 -11.70 -4.38
N ILE A 127 -4.12 -12.58 -4.96
CA ILE A 127 -2.87 -13.00 -4.32
C ILE A 127 -1.88 -11.83 -4.27
N ALA A 128 -1.77 -11.09 -5.38
CA ALA A 128 -0.85 -9.99 -5.52
C ALA A 128 -1.17 -8.80 -4.59
N SER A 129 -2.43 -8.56 -4.27
CA SER A 129 -2.86 -7.49 -3.36
C SER A 129 -2.76 -7.85 -1.88
N MET A 130 -2.52 -9.12 -1.56
CA MET A 130 -2.51 -9.61 -0.18
C MET A 130 -1.13 -10.06 0.26
N SER A 131 -0.36 -10.75 -0.60
CA SER A 131 0.92 -11.36 -0.19
C SER A 131 2.06 -11.25 -1.21
N GLN A 132 1.79 -10.96 -2.49
CA GLN A 132 2.80 -10.97 -3.57
C GLN A 132 2.85 -9.64 -4.34
N PRO A 133 3.37 -8.55 -3.74
CA PRO A 133 3.47 -7.25 -4.39
C PRO A 133 4.22 -7.29 -5.74
N GLU A 134 5.15 -8.22 -5.94
CA GLU A 134 5.92 -8.35 -7.19
C GLU A 134 5.05 -8.67 -8.41
N ALA A 135 3.83 -9.15 -8.20
CA ALA A 135 2.87 -9.47 -9.25
C ALA A 135 1.90 -8.31 -9.57
N SER A 136 1.87 -7.26 -8.74
CA SER A 136 0.85 -6.22 -8.81
C SER A 136 0.82 -5.46 -10.13
N PHE A 137 1.98 -5.10 -10.70
CA PHE A 137 2.03 -4.42 -11.99
C PHE A 137 1.41 -5.24 -13.12
N ASP A 138 1.87 -6.47 -13.32
CA ASP A 138 1.43 -7.29 -14.46
C ASP A 138 -0.07 -7.59 -14.41
N LEU A 139 -0.62 -7.80 -13.21
CA LEU A 139 -2.04 -8.08 -13.01
C LEU A 139 -2.91 -6.82 -13.14
N SER A 140 -2.38 -5.66 -12.72
CA SER A 140 -3.01 -4.36 -12.98
C SER A 140 -3.00 -4.01 -14.46
N TYR A 141 -1.89 -4.26 -15.15
CA TYR A 141 -1.75 -4.05 -16.60
C TYR A 141 -2.69 -4.97 -17.39
N ALA A 142 -2.73 -6.26 -17.04
CA ALA A 142 -3.66 -7.23 -17.61
C ALA A 142 -5.13 -6.82 -17.44
N ALA A 143 -5.48 -6.11 -16.36
CA ALA A 143 -6.85 -5.64 -16.11
C ALA A 143 -7.32 -4.59 -17.12
N GLN A 144 -6.40 -3.97 -17.84
CA GLN A 144 -6.71 -2.93 -18.83
C GLN A 144 -7.17 -3.50 -20.17
N ALA A 145 -6.97 -4.80 -20.42
CA ALA A 145 -7.42 -5.48 -21.63
C ALA A 145 -8.90 -5.91 -21.49
N THR A 146 -9.81 -5.22 -22.19
CA THR A 146 -11.24 -5.58 -22.25
C THR A 146 -11.51 -6.76 -23.19
N ASP A 147 -10.76 -6.84 -24.28
CA ASP A 147 -10.77 -7.93 -25.25
C ASP A 147 -9.34 -8.50 -25.40
N PRO A 148 -8.94 -9.44 -24.52
CA PRO A 148 -7.56 -9.90 -24.42
C PRO A 148 -7.13 -10.66 -25.67
N GLN A 149 -6.03 -10.21 -26.28
CA GLN A 149 -5.44 -10.87 -27.45
C GLN A 149 -4.42 -11.94 -27.02
N LYS A 150 -3.88 -12.70 -27.97
CA LYS A 150 -2.88 -13.77 -27.70
C LYS A 150 -1.68 -13.26 -26.89
N ASP A 151 -1.19 -12.07 -27.18
CA ASP A 151 -0.06 -11.48 -26.44
C ASP A 151 -0.45 -11.09 -25.01
N ASP A 152 -1.68 -10.65 -24.77
CA ASP A 152 -2.21 -10.38 -23.42
C ASP A 152 -2.28 -11.66 -22.60
N ILE A 153 -2.80 -12.73 -23.21
CA ILE A 153 -2.88 -14.06 -22.59
C ILE A 153 -1.47 -14.57 -22.25
N LYS A 154 -0.52 -14.43 -23.18
CA LYS A 154 0.88 -14.82 -22.95
C LYS A 154 1.53 -14.03 -21.81
N ALA A 155 1.33 -12.72 -21.76
CA ALA A 155 1.85 -11.87 -20.70
C ALA A 155 1.25 -12.23 -19.33
N LEU A 156 -0.07 -12.42 -19.26
CA LEU A 156 -0.75 -12.85 -18.04
C LEU A 156 -0.24 -14.23 -17.59
N ASN A 157 -0.18 -15.21 -18.50
CA ASN A 157 0.27 -16.57 -18.19
C ASN A 157 1.72 -16.59 -17.68
N LYS A 158 2.59 -15.72 -18.18
CA LYS A 158 3.95 -15.58 -17.64
C LYS A 158 3.93 -15.23 -16.15
N ARG A 159 3.09 -14.26 -15.74
CA ARG A 159 2.99 -13.89 -14.32
C ARG A 159 2.28 -14.96 -13.50
N LEU A 160 1.20 -15.53 -14.00
CA LEU A 160 0.48 -16.62 -13.32
C LEU A 160 1.39 -17.83 -13.09
N GLN A 161 2.23 -18.17 -14.07
CA GLN A 161 3.21 -19.25 -13.91
C GLN A 161 4.20 -18.95 -12.80
N TRP A 162 4.70 -17.71 -12.71
CA TRP A 162 5.56 -17.31 -11.57
C TRP A 162 4.84 -17.49 -10.23
N GLN A 163 3.55 -17.15 -10.12
CA GLN A 163 2.79 -17.37 -8.88
C GLN A 163 2.57 -18.86 -8.56
N ILE A 164 2.38 -19.70 -9.59
CA ILE A 164 2.31 -21.16 -9.47
C ILE A 164 3.63 -21.73 -8.95
N ASP A 165 4.75 -21.26 -9.50
CA ASP A 165 6.10 -21.73 -9.16
C ASP A 165 6.57 -21.22 -7.80
N ASN A 166 5.97 -20.15 -7.27
CA ASN A 166 6.33 -19.51 -6.02
C ASN A 166 5.15 -19.47 -5.02
N PRO A 167 4.55 -20.62 -4.65
CA PRO A 167 3.32 -20.64 -3.86
C PRO A 167 3.56 -20.24 -2.39
N GLU A 168 4.79 -20.33 -1.90
CA GLU A 168 5.18 -19.91 -0.55
C GLU A 168 5.69 -18.47 -0.49
N ARG A 169 5.77 -17.77 -1.63
CA ARG A 169 6.14 -16.36 -1.65
C ARG A 169 5.05 -15.54 -0.95
N GLY A 170 5.48 -14.68 -0.04
CA GLY A 170 4.60 -13.89 0.82
C GLY A 170 5.37 -12.77 1.53
N LEU A 171 4.73 -12.17 2.52
CA LEU A 171 5.33 -11.14 3.36
C LEU A 171 5.79 -11.70 4.70
N ARG A 172 6.85 -11.12 5.26
CA ARG A 172 7.27 -11.32 6.63
C ARG A 172 7.18 -10.00 7.38
N PHE A 173 6.77 -10.06 8.63
CA PHE A 173 6.65 -8.94 9.55
C PHE A 173 7.61 -9.18 10.72
N VAL A 174 8.61 -8.33 10.84
CA VAL A 174 9.60 -8.35 11.92
C VAL A 174 9.21 -7.38 13.02
N GLU A 175 9.72 -7.62 14.22
CA GLU A 175 9.59 -6.67 15.32
C GLU A 175 10.31 -5.35 14.97
N LEU A 176 9.67 -4.23 15.29
CA LEU A 176 10.19 -2.89 15.05
C LEU A 176 10.24 -2.14 16.38
N ASP A 177 11.27 -1.31 16.56
CA ASP A 177 11.32 -0.41 17.71
C ASP A 177 10.26 0.70 17.58
N VAL A 178 9.26 0.64 18.45
CA VAL A 178 8.12 1.57 18.48
C VAL A 178 8.56 3.03 18.67
N GLN A 179 9.66 3.27 19.39
CA GLN A 179 10.12 4.63 19.72
C GLN A 179 10.73 5.36 18.52
N THR A 180 11.19 4.61 17.51
CA THR A 180 11.88 5.16 16.34
C THR A 180 11.13 4.92 15.03
N LEU A 181 9.84 4.56 15.12
CA LEU A 181 9.01 4.28 13.95
C LEU A 181 8.91 5.48 13.02
N ARG A 182 8.98 5.17 11.73
CA ARG A 182 8.68 6.09 10.63
C ARG A 182 7.88 5.35 9.55
N LEU A 183 6.91 6.05 8.99
CA LEU A 183 6.19 5.62 7.80
C LEU A 183 6.90 6.17 6.57
N ILE A 184 7.12 5.33 5.57
CA ILE A 184 7.83 5.71 4.35
C ILE A 184 6.99 5.31 3.14
N ALA A 185 6.63 6.29 2.32
CA ALA A 185 5.91 6.08 1.07
C ALA A 185 6.87 6.28 -0.11
N PHE A 186 7.16 5.19 -0.81
CA PHE A 186 7.87 5.19 -2.09
C PHE A 186 6.87 5.36 -3.20
N VAL A 187 7.15 6.27 -4.13
CA VAL A 187 6.28 6.56 -5.27
C VAL A 187 7.06 6.51 -6.56
N ASP A 188 6.40 6.05 -7.61
CA ASP A 188 6.94 6.02 -8.98
C ASP A 188 5.80 6.14 -9.99
N ALA A 189 6.09 6.65 -11.18
CA ALA A 189 5.18 6.63 -12.30
C ALA A 189 5.88 6.26 -13.61
N SER A 190 5.22 5.44 -14.42
CA SER A 190 5.65 5.20 -15.80
C SER A 190 4.78 5.99 -16.75
N PHE A 191 5.36 7.05 -17.34
CA PHE A 191 4.65 7.96 -18.22
C PHE A 191 4.28 7.31 -19.56
N ALA A 192 2.99 7.37 -19.92
CA ALA A 192 2.46 6.93 -21.22
C ALA A 192 2.88 5.50 -21.64
N ASN A 193 3.05 4.60 -20.67
CA ASN A 193 3.56 3.24 -20.87
C ASN A 193 2.46 2.20 -21.16
N ASN A 194 1.20 2.53 -20.90
CA ASN A 194 0.07 1.65 -21.22
C ASN A 194 -0.24 1.67 -22.72
N LYS A 195 -0.96 0.65 -23.20
CA LYS A 195 -1.32 0.51 -24.62
C LYS A 195 -2.07 1.73 -25.20
N ASP A 196 -2.82 2.42 -24.37
CA ASP A 196 -3.59 3.61 -24.73
C ASP A 196 -2.87 4.94 -24.41
N TYR A 197 -1.55 4.89 -24.17
CA TYR A 197 -0.71 6.03 -23.79
C TYR A 197 -1.09 6.69 -22.45
N SER A 198 -1.92 6.04 -21.63
CA SER A 198 -2.05 6.41 -20.23
C SER A 198 -0.81 6.00 -19.43
N SER A 199 -0.64 6.62 -18.26
CA SER A 199 0.49 6.33 -17.37
C SER A 199 0.11 5.29 -16.32
N GLN A 200 1.07 4.51 -15.85
CA GLN A 200 0.93 3.66 -14.67
C GLN A 200 1.46 4.40 -13.44
N LEU A 201 0.70 4.40 -12.35
CA LEU A 201 1.08 4.98 -11.06
C LEU A 201 1.36 3.85 -10.07
N GLY A 202 2.39 4.02 -9.26
CA GLY A 202 2.86 3.02 -8.31
C GLY A 202 3.23 3.63 -6.97
N TYR A 203 2.94 2.90 -5.90
CA TYR A 203 3.53 3.20 -4.60
C TYR A 203 3.72 1.95 -3.74
N VAL A 204 4.66 2.03 -2.79
CA VAL A 204 4.89 1.05 -1.72
C VAL A 204 5.04 1.81 -0.40
N ILE A 205 4.26 1.43 0.61
CA ILE A 205 4.23 2.05 1.93
C ILE A 205 4.78 1.07 2.95
N VAL A 206 5.77 1.53 3.71
CA VAL A 206 6.59 0.73 4.62
C VAL A 206 6.60 1.37 5.99
N LEU A 207 6.47 0.56 7.04
CA LEU A 207 6.77 0.96 8.41
C LEU A 207 8.18 0.50 8.76
N ALA A 208 9.04 1.39 9.25
CA ALA A 208 10.43 1.08 9.54
C ALA A 208 10.92 1.74 10.84
N ASP A 209 11.95 1.16 11.45
CA ASP A 209 12.64 1.68 12.65
C ASP A 209 14.01 2.31 12.30
N GLU A 210 14.68 2.94 13.27
CA GLU A 210 16.01 3.56 13.06
C GLU A 210 17.09 2.56 12.57
N ALA A 211 16.99 1.29 12.95
CA ALA A 211 17.87 0.21 12.50
C ALA A 211 17.54 -0.30 11.07
N ASN A 212 16.63 0.38 10.37
CA ASN A 212 16.15 0.05 9.03
C ASN A 212 15.52 -1.36 8.95
N ASN A 213 15.04 -1.94 10.06
CA ASN A 213 14.06 -3.01 9.97
C ASN A 213 12.76 -2.44 9.40
N ALA A 214 12.08 -3.22 8.56
CA ALA A 214 10.99 -2.70 7.75
C ALA A 214 9.93 -3.76 7.45
N ASN A 215 8.67 -3.32 7.51
CA ASN A 215 7.49 -4.10 7.17
C ASN A 215 6.68 -3.38 6.09
N ILE A 216 6.40 -4.07 4.98
CA ILE A 216 5.50 -3.55 3.93
C ILE A 216 4.08 -3.57 4.47
N LEU A 217 3.43 -2.41 4.50
CA LEU A 217 2.04 -2.28 4.97
C LEU A 217 1.04 -2.23 3.82
N HIS A 218 1.39 -1.52 2.75
CA HIS A 218 0.49 -1.33 1.62
C HIS A 218 1.26 -1.05 0.33
N TRP A 219 0.66 -1.39 -0.80
CA TRP A 219 1.22 -1.12 -2.12
C TRP A 219 0.09 -1.02 -3.13
N SER A 220 0.36 -0.37 -4.25
CA SER A 220 -0.62 -0.23 -5.31
C SER A 220 0.07 -0.04 -6.66
N SER A 221 -0.53 -0.65 -7.67
CA SER A 221 -0.22 -0.43 -9.07
C SER A 221 -1.52 -0.14 -9.79
N THR A 222 -1.68 1.08 -10.31
CA THR A 222 -2.93 1.50 -10.96
C THR A 222 -2.69 2.30 -12.21
N LYS A 223 -3.55 2.09 -13.21
CA LYS A 223 -3.64 2.98 -14.35
C LYS A 223 -4.07 4.37 -13.89
N CYS A 224 -3.34 5.40 -14.30
CA CYS A 224 -3.73 6.77 -14.08
C CYS A 224 -5.05 7.03 -14.81
N LYS A 225 -6.11 7.36 -14.05
CA LYS A 225 -7.43 7.70 -14.62
C LYS A 225 -7.38 8.96 -15.49
N ARG A 226 -6.41 9.83 -15.24
CA ARG A 226 -6.23 11.10 -15.94
C ARG A 226 -5.07 10.98 -16.93
N ILE A 227 -5.28 11.43 -18.16
CA ILE A 227 -4.19 11.52 -19.13
C ILE A 227 -3.23 12.62 -18.68
N THR A 228 -2.00 12.22 -18.41
CA THR A 228 -0.89 13.10 -18.08
C THR A 228 -0.21 13.59 -19.35
N ARG A 229 0.30 14.82 -19.34
CA ARG A 229 0.96 15.42 -20.52
C ARG A 229 2.47 15.54 -20.36
N SER A 230 3.02 15.06 -19.24
CA SER A 230 4.45 15.07 -18.92
C SER A 230 4.76 14.01 -17.88
N VAL A 231 6.05 13.64 -17.79
CA VAL A 231 6.60 12.79 -16.72
C VAL A 231 6.31 13.42 -15.35
N LEU A 232 6.62 14.72 -15.17
CA LEU A 232 6.31 15.43 -13.93
C LEU A 232 4.82 15.30 -13.54
N GLY A 233 3.92 15.33 -14.53
CA GLY A 233 2.50 15.13 -14.31
C GLY A 233 2.18 13.76 -13.72
N SER A 234 2.70 12.68 -14.31
CA SER A 234 2.46 11.32 -13.80
C SER A 234 3.11 11.09 -12.44
N GLU A 235 4.32 11.59 -12.22
CA GLU A 235 5.01 11.53 -10.93
C GLU A 235 4.23 12.24 -9.83
N THR A 236 3.69 13.43 -10.12
CA THR A 236 2.87 14.17 -9.15
C THR A 236 1.60 13.41 -8.79
N TYR A 237 0.95 12.73 -9.75
CA TYR A 237 -0.22 11.90 -9.43
C TYR A 237 0.12 10.65 -8.64
N ALA A 238 1.25 10.01 -8.93
CA ALA A 238 1.73 8.88 -8.13
C ALA A 238 2.01 9.33 -6.69
N LEU A 239 2.64 10.49 -6.53
CA LEU A 239 2.86 11.09 -5.23
C LEU A 239 1.56 11.41 -4.49
N ALA A 240 0.61 12.10 -5.13
CA ALA A 240 -0.67 12.41 -4.50
C ALA A 240 -1.37 11.13 -4.01
N ASN A 241 -1.44 10.10 -4.86
CA ASN A 241 -2.05 8.82 -4.48
C ASN A 241 -1.30 8.11 -3.34
N GLY A 242 0.03 8.10 -3.38
CA GLY A 242 0.85 7.48 -2.33
C GLY A 242 0.74 8.23 -1.00
N PHE A 243 0.71 9.56 -1.06
CA PHE A 243 0.53 10.42 0.12
C PHE A 243 -0.84 10.22 0.76
N ASP A 244 -1.94 10.21 -0.02
CA ASP A 244 -3.29 10.02 0.52
C ASP A 244 -3.41 8.69 1.29
N ALA A 245 -2.89 7.60 0.71
CA ALA A 245 -2.87 6.29 1.36
C ALA A 245 -1.97 6.30 2.61
N ALA A 246 -0.78 6.89 2.52
CA ALA A 246 0.16 6.95 3.64
C ALA A 246 -0.35 7.85 4.78
N ALA A 247 -1.05 8.94 4.48
CA ALA A 247 -1.65 9.82 5.48
C ALA A 247 -2.76 9.10 6.27
N ALA A 248 -3.60 8.32 5.58
CA ALA A 248 -4.62 7.50 6.23
C ALA A 248 -4.00 6.42 7.14
N ILE A 249 -2.95 5.73 6.66
CA ILE A 249 -2.21 4.74 7.46
C ILE A 249 -1.51 5.41 8.65
N LYS A 250 -0.86 6.56 8.45
CA LYS A 250 -0.22 7.35 9.51
C LYS A 250 -1.20 7.68 10.63
N SER A 251 -2.36 8.22 10.31
CA SER A 251 -3.39 8.57 11.30
C SER A 251 -3.87 7.32 12.04
N THR A 252 -4.12 6.24 11.30
CA THR A 252 -4.58 4.96 11.85
C THR A 252 -3.53 4.39 12.82
N LEU A 253 -2.26 4.28 12.43
CA LEU A 253 -1.21 3.75 13.29
C LEU A 253 -0.93 4.64 14.50
N THR A 254 -0.94 5.96 14.34
CA THR A 254 -0.78 6.91 15.46
C THR A 254 -1.85 6.65 16.52
N GLN A 255 -3.09 6.45 16.09
CA GLN A 255 -4.23 6.12 16.95
C GLN A 255 -4.08 4.72 17.57
N LEU A 256 -3.84 3.68 16.77
CA LEU A 256 -3.78 2.29 17.24
C LEU A 256 -2.63 2.01 18.22
N LEU A 257 -1.49 2.69 18.03
CA LEU A 257 -0.32 2.55 18.88
C LEU A 257 -0.32 3.53 20.06
N HIS A 258 -1.37 4.34 20.21
CA HIS A 258 -1.49 5.38 21.24
C HIS A 258 -0.25 6.30 21.29
N LEU A 259 0.30 6.67 20.13
CA LEU A 259 1.49 7.52 20.07
C LEU A 259 1.13 8.93 20.55
N THR A 260 2.00 9.51 21.36
CA THR A 260 1.82 10.89 21.86
C THR A 260 2.06 11.93 20.77
N GLU A 261 2.89 11.59 19.79
CA GLU A 261 3.20 12.43 18.64
C GLU A 261 2.80 11.72 17.34
N PRO A 262 2.38 12.45 16.29
CA PRO A 262 2.06 11.86 15.01
C PRO A 262 3.25 11.10 14.41
N LEU A 263 2.99 9.89 13.89
CA LEU A 263 4.02 9.08 13.23
C LEU A 263 4.70 9.88 12.10
N PRO A 264 6.04 9.99 12.07
CA PRO A 264 6.75 10.64 10.99
C PRO A 264 6.41 10.01 9.64
N LEU A 265 6.12 10.82 8.64
CA LEU A 265 5.84 10.37 7.26
C LEU A 265 6.89 10.93 6.31
N ILE A 266 7.64 10.03 5.70
CA ILE A 266 8.66 10.31 4.71
C ILE A 266 8.13 9.90 3.35
N VAL A 267 8.25 10.79 2.37
CA VAL A 267 7.94 10.49 0.98
C VAL A 267 9.25 10.37 0.21
N CYS A 268 9.40 9.29 -0.56
CA CYS A 268 10.56 9.04 -1.40
C CYS A 268 10.16 9.01 -2.88
N THR A 269 10.90 9.75 -3.72
CA THR A 269 10.77 9.74 -5.18
C THR A 269 12.17 9.71 -5.81
N ASP A 270 12.32 9.04 -6.95
CA ASP A 270 13.53 9.09 -7.78
C ASP A 270 13.45 10.19 -8.86
N SER A 271 12.30 10.84 -8.99
CA SER A 271 12.11 11.97 -9.91
C SER A 271 12.68 13.26 -9.32
N LYS A 272 13.90 13.60 -9.76
CA LYS A 272 14.53 14.89 -9.45
C LYS A 272 13.61 16.07 -9.78
N SER A 273 12.89 16.00 -10.90
CA SER A 273 11.99 17.07 -11.34
C SER A 273 10.83 17.31 -10.36
N LEU A 274 10.26 16.22 -9.81
CA LEU A 274 9.21 16.29 -8.80
C LEU A 274 9.77 16.84 -7.48
N TYR A 275 10.93 16.32 -7.05
CA TYR A 275 11.61 16.77 -5.85
C TYR A 275 11.91 18.28 -5.89
N GLU A 276 12.50 18.77 -6.98
CA GLU A 276 12.79 20.20 -7.14
C GLU A 276 11.52 21.04 -7.21
N CYS A 277 10.45 20.53 -7.82
CA CYS A 277 9.18 21.23 -7.84
C CYS A 277 8.59 21.35 -6.43
N LEU A 278 8.57 20.29 -5.63
CA LEU A 278 8.00 20.35 -4.27
C LEU A 278 8.85 21.15 -3.30
N VAL A 279 10.16 20.90 -3.30
CA VAL A 279 11.06 21.38 -2.26
C VAL A 279 11.67 22.74 -2.59
N LYS A 280 12.05 22.98 -3.85
CA LYS A 280 12.67 24.26 -4.28
C LYS A 280 11.65 25.27 -4.82
N LEU A 281 10.35 25.02 -4.60
CA LEU A 281 9.24 25.85 -5.09
C LEU A 281 9.28 26.08 -6.61
N GLY A 282 9.77 25.09 -7.38
CA GLY A 282 9.79 25.17 -8.84
C GLY A 282 8.39 25.40 -9.42
N THR A 283 8.29 26.17 -10.50
CA THR A 283 6.99 26.48 -11.13
C THR A 283 6.74 25.57 -12.32
N THR A 284 5.46 25.28 -12.59
CA THR A 284 5.01 24.62 -13.82
C THR A 284 3.97 25.49 -14.52
N HIS A 285 3.98 25.50 -15.84
CA HIS A 285 2.95 26.18 -16.63
C HIS A 285 1.63 25.38 -16.69
N GLU A 286 1.63 24.12 -16.23
CA GLU A 286 0.44 23.28 -16.19
C GLU A 286 -0.49 23.67 -15.04
N LYS A 287 -1.46 24.56 -15.33
CA LYS A 287 -2.40 25.10 -14.33
C LYS A 287 -3.10 24.06 -13.47
N ARG A 288 -3.50 22.93 -14.05
CA ARG A 288 -4.20 21.88 -13.29
C ARG A 288 -3.26 21.11 -12.37
N LEU A 289 -2.01 20.88 -12.79
CA LEU A 289 -1.00 20.20 -11.99
C LEU A 289 -0.55 21.05 -10.79
N MET A 290 -0.59 22.38 -10.94
CA MET A 290 -0.31 23.30 -9.83
C MET A 290 -1.22 23.06 -8.63
N ILE A 291 -2.48 22.62 -8.82
CA ILE A 291 -3.40 22.33 -7.71
C ILE A 291 -2.86 21.16 -6.89
N ASP A 292 -2.53 20.06 -7.54
CA ASP A 292 -1.98 18.86 -6.89
C ASP A 292 -0.67 19.18 -6.15
N LEU A 293 0.23 19.94 -6.79
CA LEU A 293 1.49 20.40 -6.18
C LEU A 293 1.27 21.33 -4.98
N MET A 294 0.29 22.24 -5.05
CA MET A 294 -0.02 23.14 -3.94
C MET A 294 -0.60 22.39 -2.74
N CYS A 295 -1.44 21.38 -2.97
CA CYS A 295 -1.92 20.48 -1.91
C CYS A 295 -0.76 19.77 -1.21
N LEU A 296 0.15 19.17 -1.99
CA LEU A 296 1.32 18.47 -1.46
C LEU A 296 2.27 19.41 -0.68
N ARG A 297 2.51 20.62 -1.20
CA ARG A 297 3.30 21.64 -0.48
C ARG A 297 2.63 22.06 0.82
N GLN A 298 1.31 22.25 0.82
CA GLN A 298 0.56 22.58 2.02
C GLN A 298 0.67 21.46 3.07
N SER A 299 0.54 20.20 2.67
CA SER A 299 0.75 19.05 3.56
C SER A 299 2.17 18.99 4.11
N TYR A 300 3.18 19.31 3.29
CA TYR A 300 4.56 19.45 3.75
C TYR A 300 4.74 20.63 4.73
N GLU A 301 4.17 21.81 4.46
CA GLU A 301 4.20 22.97 5.34
C GLU A 301 3.55 22.66 6.70
N ARG A 302 2.43 21.93 6.69
CA ARG A 302 1.69 21.48 7.89
C ARG A 302 2.33 20.31 8.64
N GLN A 303 3.46 19.79 8.16
CA GLN A 303 4.15 18.63 8.74
C GLN A 303 3.31 17.33 8.71
N GLU A 304 2.33 17.25 7.80
CA GLU A 304 1.66 15.99 7.48
C GLU A 304 2.67 15.05 6.80
N ILE A 305 3.49 15.62 5.91
CA ILE A 305 4.74 15.03 5.40
C ILE A 305 5.89 15.62 6.23
N THR A 306 6.64 14.76 6.91
CA THR A 306 7.81 15.14 7.70
C THR A 306 9.01 15.44 6.81
N GLU A 307 9.24 14.59 5.81
CA GLU A 307 10.39 14.69 4.89
C GLU A 307 10.00 14.30 3.47
N VAL A 308 10.63 14.97 2.50
CA VAL A 308 10.65 14.54 1.09
C VAL A 308 12.09 14.20 0.74
N ARG A 309 12.31 12.97 0.27
CA ARG A 309 13.64 12.44 -0.09
C ARG A 309 13.70 12.14 -1.58
N TRP A 310 14.73 12.68 -2.24
CA TRP A 310 15.14 12.25 -3.56
C TRP A 310 16.11 11.07 -3.43
N ILE A 311 15.78 9.96 -4.08
CA ILE A 311 16.50 8.68 -3.95
C ILE A 311 16.98 8.18 -5.31
N ASP A 312 18.00 7.31 -5.32
CA ASP A 312 18.40 6.60 -6.52
C ASP A 312 17.30 5.63 -6.98
N GLY A 313 16.99 5.63 -8.28
CA GLY A 313 15.92 4.80 -8.84
C GLY A 313 16.13 3.30 -8.64
N ASN A 314 17.38 2.80 -8.56
CA ASN A 314 17.61 1.38 -8.30
C ASN A 314 17.30 0.98 -6.84
N SER A 315 17.17 1.97 -5.95
CA SER A 315 16.76 1.79 -4.56
C SER A 315 15.25 2.03 -4.34
N ASN A 316 14.49 2.35 -5.39
CA ASN A 316 13.06 2.61 -5.31
C ASN A 316 12.22 1.32 -5.46
N PRO A 317 11.59 0.77 -4.41
CA PRO A 317 10.74 -0.42 -4.52
C PRO A 317 9.44 -0.14 -5.31
N ALA A 318 9.03 1.11 -5.48
CA ALA A 318 7.83 1.45 -6.25
C ALA A 318 7.99 1.21 -7.76
N ASP A 319 9.23 1.03 -8.25
CA ASP A 319 9.50 0.70 -9.66
C ASP A 319 8.81 -0.61 -10.09
N ALA A 320 8.67 -1.57 -9.16
CA ALA A 320 7.93 -2.81 -9.35
C ALA A 320 6.42 -2.61 -9.58
N MET A 321 5.88 -1.46 -9.17
CA MET A 321 4.47 -1.14 -9.33
C MET A 321 4.18 -0.48 -10.68
N THR A 322 5.18 -0.07 -11.45
CA THR A 322 4.97 0.65 -12.72
C THR A 322 5.56 -0.07 -13.92
N LYS A 323 6.42 -1.08 -13.71
CA LYS A 323 7.14 -1.83 -14.74
C LYS A 323 7.10 -3.34 -14.45
N SER A 324 7.12 -4.15 -15.50
CA SER A 324 7.19 -5.63 -15.42
C SER A 324 8.58 -6.17 -15.08
N LYS A 325 9.60 -5.29 -15.03
CA LYS A 325 10.99 -5.71 -14.81
C LYS A 325 11.21 -6.13 -13.36
N PRO A 326 12.11 -7.09 -13.10
CA PRO A 326 12.53 -7.40 -11.75
C PRO A 326 13.06 -6.15 -11.04
N CYS A 327 12.56 -5.90 -9.83
CA CYS A 327 12.97 -4.78 -8.99
C CYS A 327 13.75 -5.33 -7.79
N HIS A 328 15.07 -5.11 -7.79
CA HIS A 328 15.93 -5.58 -6.71
C HIS A 328 15.57 -4.94 -5.36
N ALA A 329 15.23 -3.65 -5.35
CA ALA A 329 14.85 -2.95 -4.12
C ALA A 329 13.63 -3.57 -3.42
N LEU A 330 12.57 -3.89 -4.18
CA LEU A 330 11.40 -4.56 -3.61
C LEU A 330 11.72 -5.99 -3.17
N GLN A 331 12.46 -6.73 -4.00
CA GLN A 331 12.85 -8.10 -3.67
C GLN A 331 13.65 -8.14 -2.36
N GLU A 332 14.67 -7.30 -2.22
CA GLU A 332 15.51 -7.23 -1.04
C GLU A 332 14.71 -6.83 0.21
N LEU A 333 13.78 -5.88 0.07
CA LEU A 333 12.90 -5.48 1.15
C LEU A 333 12.04 -6.65 1.65
N ILE A 334 11.47 -7.45 0.74
CA ILE A 334 10.66 -8.63 1.09
C ILE A 334 11.54 -9.73 1.70
N ASP A 335 12.71 -9.99 1.12
CA ASP A 335 13.58 -11.11 1.48
C ASP A 335 14.25 -10.90 2.83
N THR A 336 14.55 -9.64 3.18
CA THR A 336 15.39 -9.29 4.33
C THR A 336 14.68 -8.48 5.40
N ASN A 337 13.51 -7.89 5.11
CA ASN A 337 12.89 -6.87 5.96
C ASN A 337 13.83 -5.72 6.29
N LYS A 338 14.80 -5.43 5.41
CA LYS A 338 15.74 -4.31 5.57
C LYS A 338 15.51 -3.26 4.51
N LEU A 339 15.43 -2.03 4.97
CA LEU A 339 15.35 -0.87 4.12
C LEU A 339 16.75 -0.45 3.67
N ARG A 340 17.00 -0.46 2.35
CA ARG A 340 18.26 0.00 1.76
C ARG A 340 17.96 1.09 0.73
N ILE A 341 18.05 2.34 1.17
CA ILE A 341 17.78 3.52 0.34
C ILE A 341 19.08 4.28 0.14
N ASN A 342 19.39 4.60 -1.11
CA ASN A 342 20.46 5.53 -1.45
C ASN A 342 19.83 6.90 -1.66
N VAL A 343 20.04 7.82 -0.72
CA VAL A 343 19.41 9.14 -0.76
C VAL A 343 20.35 10.15 -1.42
N ASP A 344 19.91 10.73 -2.53
CA ASP A 344 20.66 11.74 -3.30
C ASP A 344 20.45 13.16 -2.76
N GLY A 345 19.32 13.41 -2.10
CA GLY A 345 19.06 14.68 -1.44
C GLY A 345 17.81 14.71 -0.58
N TRP A 346 17.86 15.47 0.49
CA TRP A 346 16.70 15.83 1.32
C TRP A 346 16.93 17.21 1.94
N VAL A 347 15.90 17.79 2.53
CA VAL A 347 16.00 19.06 3.28
C VAL A 347 15.78 18.81 4.75
N GLU A 348 16.79 19.16 5.56
CA GLU A 348 16.69 19.16 7.01
C GLU A 348 15.95 20.42 7.48
N ARG A 349 14.86 20.24 8.25
CA ARG A 349 14.16 21.37 8.88
C ARG A 349 14.75 21.64 10.25
N SER A 350 15.11 22.89 10.53
CA SER A 350 15.30 23.35 11.90
C SER A 350 13.97 23.28 12.65
N VAL A 351 13.93 22.62 13.80
CA VAL A 351 12.73 22.51 14.65
C VAL A 351 12.36 23.89 15.17
N THR A 352 11.45 24.59 14.48
CA THR A 352 10.85 25.82 15.00
C THR A 352 9.73 25.44 15.96
N THR A 353 9.91 25.76 17.24
CA THR A 353 8.87 25.66 18.27
C THR A 353 7.59 26.36 17.81
N ARG A 354 6.45 25.65 17.89
CA ARG A 354 5.13 26.19 17.53
C ARG A 354 4.82 27.45 18.34
N SER A 355 4.68 28.59 17.68
CA SER A 355 3.91 29.72 18.22
C SER A 355 2.41 29.44 18.00
N PRO A 356 1.54 29.51 19.01
CA PRO A 356 0.14 29.07 18.91
C PRO A 356 -0.80 29.99 18.10
N GLU A 357 -0.29 31.03 17.45
CA GLU A 357 -1.15 31.93 16.66
C GLU A 357 -1.23 31.53 15.18
N PRO A 358 -2.44 31.41 14.60
CA PRO A 358 -2.59 31.28 13.16
C PRO A 358 -2.08 32.57 12.51
N LYS A 359 -0.95 32.49 11.80
CA LYS A 359 -0.49 33.59 10.94
C LYS A 359 -1.58 33.85 9.90
N ALA A 360 -2.29 34.97 10.06
CA ALA A 360 -3.26 35.44 9.08
C ALA A 360 -2.56 35.57 7.72
N VAL A 361 -3.10 34.85 6.73
CA VAL A 361 -2.70 34.97 5.32
C VAL A 361 -3.07 36.39 4.87
N ARG A 362 -2.09 37.30 4.83
CA ARG A 362 -2.26 38.61 4.21
C ARG A 362 -2.34 38.41 2.70
N PHE A 363 -3.56 38.45 2.15
CA PHE A 363 -3.75 38.62 0.72
C PHE A 363 -3.19 39.98 0.31
N ALA A 364 -2.37 40.00 -0.75
CA ALA A 364 -1.80 41.21 -1.30
C ALA A 364 -2.91 42.20 -1.65
N THR A 365 -2.79 43.43 -1.16
CA THR A 365 -3.67 44.55 -1.43
C THR A 365 -3.77 44.81 -2.93
N LEU A 366 -4.99 44.99 -3.43
CA LEU A 366 -5.27 45.35 -4.82
C LEU A 366 -4.53 46.65 -5.19
N LEU A 367 -3.78 46.61 -6.29
CA LEU A 367 -3.20 47.80 -6.93
C LEU A 367 -4.35 48.70 -7.38
N GLU A 368 -4.35 49.94 -6.90
CA GLU A 368 -5.27 50.98 -7.34
C GLU A 368 -5.10 51.25 -8.85
N SER A 369 -6.23 51.30 -9.54
CA SER A 369 -6.36 51.61 -10.96
C SER A 369 -5.79 53.00 -11.29
N PRO A 370 -5.17 53.20 -12.47
CA PRO A 370 -4.70 54.53 -12.86
C PRO A 370 -5.89 55.46 -13.12
N LYS A 371 -5.86 56.64 -12.50
CA LYS A 371 -6.78 57.75 -12.80
C LYS A 371 -6.51 58.25 -14.24
N GLN A 372 -7.61 58.58 -14.92
CA GLN A 372 -7.64 59.28 -16.21
C GLN A 372 -6.91 60.63 -16.16
#